data_AF-A0A7C1EWC1-F1
#
_entry.id   AF-A0A7C1EWC1-F1
#
_cell.length_a   1.000
_cell.length_b   1.000
_cell.length_c   1.000
_cell.angle_alpha   90.00
_cell.angle_beta   90.00
_cell.angle_gamma   90.00
#
_symmetry.space_group_name_H-M   'P 1'
#
loop_
_entity.id
_entity.type
_entity.pdbx_description
1 polymer ?
#
loop_
_entity_poly.entity_id
_entity_poly.type
_entity_poly.pdbx_seq_one_letter_code
_entity_poly.pdbx_strand_id
1 'polypeptide(L)' 'MRRSKLTVGEQVEVRCHHRRANQVVRDWLAGVVVKVDARMAAIRFETDVFSNAGWLIPDRTLWCAHGSPNLRRLTAETLA' A
#
# COMPACT_ATOMS: atom_id res chain seq x y z
N MET A 1 -1.62 20.78 7.04
CA MET A 1 -1.68 20.27 5.65
C MET A 1 -2.93 19.42 5.49
N ARG A 2 -3.85 19.80 4.58
CA ARG A 2 -5.03 18.98 4.26
C ARG A 2 -4.52 17.76 3.50
N ARG A 3 -4.72 16.53 4.02
CA ARG A 3 -4.31 15.33 3.29
C ARG A 3 -5.13 15.25 2.00
N SER A 4 -4.49 15.52 0.88
CA SER A 4 -5.09 15.38 -0.45
C SER A 4 -5.45 13.93 -0.71
N LYS A 5 -6.46 13.68 -1.55
CA LYS A 5 -6.76 12.33 -2.05
C LYS A 5 -5.57 11.80 -2.85
N LEU A 6 -5.38 10.50 -2.82
CA LEU A 6 -4.39 9.81 -3.65
C LEU A 6 -4.86 9.84 -5.11
N THR A 7 -3.92 9.82 -6.04
CA THR A 7 -4.20 9.74 -7.48
C THR A 7 -3.53 8.50 -8.08
N VAL A 8 -4.09 7.98 -9.17
CA VAL A 8 -3.50 6.86 -9.91
C VAL A 8 -2.07 7.21 -10.34
N GLY A 9 -1.15 6.27 -10.17
CA GLY A 9 0.28 6.44 -10.44
C GLY A 9 1.11 6.94 -9.26
N GLU A 10 0.50 7.43 -8.16
CA GLU A 10 1.27 7.81 -6.97
C GLU A 10 1.95 6.59 -6.33
N GLN A 11 3.22 6.77 -5.95
CA GLN A 11 3.99 5.82 -5.16
C GLN A 11 3.72 6.04 -3.68
N VAL A 12 3.37 4.97 -2.97
CA VAL A 12 3.01 4.99 -1.55
C VAL A 12 3.62 3.79 -0.84
N GLU A 13 3.70 3.85 0.48
CA GLU A 13 3.96 2.68 1.31
C GLU A 13 2.76 2.39 2.19
N VAL A 14 2.44 1.10 2.30
CA VAL A 14 1.32 0.61 3.11
C VAL A 14 1.85 -0.35 4.16
N ARG A 15 1.48 -0.12 5.42
CA ARG A 15 1.80 -1.04 6.52
C ARG A 15 0.87 -2.25 6.47
N CYS A 16 1.38 -3.37 5.96
CA CYS A 16 0.59 -4.57 5.69
C CYS A 16 1.39 -5.86 5.92
N HIS A 17 0.70 -7.00 5.96
CA HIS A 17 1.34 -8.31 6.00
C HIS A 17 1.87 -8.66 4.62
N HIS A 18 3.16 -8.94 4.50
CA HIS A 18 3.79 -9.26 3.21
C HIS A 18 4.97 -10.22 3.36
N ARG A 19 5.36 -10.83 2.24
CA ARG A 19 6.50 -11.74 2.16
C ARG A 19 7.82 -10.95 2.20
N ARG A 20 8.70 -11.24 3.14
CA ARG A 20 10.07 -10.71 3.18
C ARG A 20 11.03 -11.81 3.64
N ALA A 21 12.08 -12.08 2.87
CA ALA A 21 13.07 -13.13 3.20
C ALA A 21 12.42 -14.47 3.60
N ASN A 22 11.45 -14.92 2.80
CA ASN A 22 10.66 -16.14 3.02
C ASN A 22 9.73 -16.15 4.25
N GLN A 23 9.68 -15.07 5.04
CA GLN A 23 8.81 -14.91 6.20
C GLN A 23 7.64 -13.95 5.91
N VAL A 24 6.54 -14.08 6.64
CA VAL A 24 5.46 -13.08 6.62
C VAL A 24 5.71 -12.07 7.72
N VAL A 25 5.90 -10.81 7.36
CA VAL A 25 6.14 -9.71 8.29
C VAL A 25 5.04 -8.67 8.17
N ARG A 26 4.85 -7.85 9.22
CA ARG A 26 3.91 -6.72 9.20
C ARG A 26 4.67 -5.40 9.28
N ASP A 27 5.00 -4.85 8.13
CA ASP A 27 5.78 -3.62 8.01
C ASP A 27 5.34 -2.80 6.78
N TRP A 28 6.00 -1.66 6.54
CA TRP A 28 5.80 -0.82 5.37
C TRP A 28 6.26 -1.53 4.09
N LEU A 29 5.39 -1.56 3.09
CA LEU A 29 5.68 -2.09 1.76
C LEU A 29 5.32 -1.05 0.71
N ALA A 30 6.26 -0.77 -0.19
CA ALA A 30 6.05 0.13 -1.32
C ALA A 30 5.09 -0.47 -2.35
N GLY A 31 4.21 0.36 -2.89
CA GLY A 31 3.28 0.00 -3.94
C GLY A 31 2.79 1.23 -4.70
N VAL A 32 2.10 0.97 -5.80
CA VAL A 32 1.59 2.01 -6.70
C VAL A 32 0.06 2.06 -6.65
N VAL A 33 -0.49 3.28 -6.62
CA VAL A 33 -1.93 3.48 -6.70
C VAL A 33 -2.41 3.14 -8.11
N VAL A 34 -3.24 2.11 -8.27
CA VAL A 34 -3.74 1.65 -9.58
C VAL A 34 -5.19 2.04 -9.84
N LYS A 35 -5.96 2.32 -8.79
CA LYS A 35 -7.36 2.75 -8.88
C LYS A 35 -7.72 3.62 -7.70
N VAL A 36 -8.63 4.57 -7.90
CA VAL A 36 -9.17 5.42 -6.84
C VAL A 36 -10.68 5.55 -6.97
N ASP A 37 -11.36 5.71 -5.84
CA ASP A 37 -12.75 6.14 -5.77
C ASP A 37 -12.88 7.35 -4.82
N ALA A 38 -14.11 7.68 -4.41
CA ALA A 38 -14.34 8.83 -3.54
C ALA A 38 -13.74 8.68 -2.12
N ARG A 39 -13.56 7.46 -1.63
CA ARG A 39 -13.19 7.09 -0.24
C ARG A 39 -11.83 6.40 -0.17
N MET A 40 -11.51 5.54 -1.13
CA MET A 40 -10.37 4.62 -1.08
C MET A 40 -9.52 4.65 -2.35
N ALA A 41 -8.30 4.15 -2.21
CA ALA A 41 -7.38 3.85 -3.29
C ALA A 41 -7.02 2.36 -3.25
N ALA A 42 -6.90 1.73 -4.42
CA ALA A 42 -6.33 0.41 -4.58
C ALA A 42 -4.83 0.55 -4.85
N ILE A 43 -4.01 -0.08 -4.01
CA ILE A 43 -2.55 -0.09 -4.10
C ILE A 43 -2.13 -1.49 -4.54
N ARG A 44 -1.39 -1.58 -5.65
CA ARG A 44 -0.81 -2.83 -6.14
C ARG A 44 0.63 -2.95 -5.69
N PHE A 45 1.01 -4.15 -5.25
CA PHE A 45 2.35 -4.47 -4.77
C PHE A 45 3.03 -5.46 -5.72
N GLU A 46 4.36 -5.40 -5.77
CA GLU A 46 5.18 -6.39 -6.49
C GLU A 46 5.35 -7.68 -5.67
N THR A 47 5.31 -7.55 -4.34
CA THR A 47 5.50 -8.63 -3.37
C THR A 47 4.17 -9.24 -2.94
N ASP A 48 4.17 -10.54 -2.62
CA ASP A 48 3.02 -11.22 -2.04
C ASP A 48 2.56 -10.55 -0.74
N VAL A 49 1.29 -10.17 -0.69
CA VAL A 49 0.62 -9.58 0.47
C VAL A 49 -0.45 -10.52 1.01
N PHE A 50 -0.70 -10.42 2.31
CA PHE A 50 -1.57 -11.32 3.04
C PHE A 50 -2.63 -10.54 3.81
N SER A 51 -3.81 -11.14 3.96
CA SER A 51 -4.85 -10.64 4.86
C SER A 51 -4.41 -10.73 6.32
N ASN A 52 -5.12 -10.05 7.22
CA ASN A 52 -4.88 -10.15 8.67
C ASN A 52 -5.09 -11.59 9.21
N ALA A 53 -5.83 -12.43 8.48
CA ALA A 53 -6.03 -13.85 8.79
C ALA A 53 -4.98 -14.78 8.15
N GLY A 54 -3.97 -14.23 7.47
CA GLY A 54 -2.85 -14.98 6.89
C GLY A 54 -3.09 -15.51 5.47
N TRP A 55 -4.26 -15.28 4.87
CA TRP A 55 -4.53 -15.67 3.48
C TRP A 55 -3.77 -14.80 2.48
N LEU A 56 -3.17 -15.43 1.46
CA LEU A 56 -2.55 -14.73 0.32
C LEU A 56 -3.63 -13.97 -0.46
N ILE A 57 -3.31 -12.73 -0.85
CA ILE A 57 -4.15 -11.93 -1.76
C ILE A 57 -3.62 -12.11 -3.20
N PRO A 58 -4.35 -12.82 -4.09
CA PRO A 58 -3.81 -13.26 -5.37
C PRO A 58 -3.41 -12.15 -6.35
N ASP A 59 -4.14 -11.04 -6.34
CA ASP A 59 -3.88 -9.88 -7.21
C ASP A 59 -2.88 -8.87 -6.61
N ARG A 60 -2.36 -9.18 -5.42
CA ARG A 60 -1.47 -8.32 -4.62
C ARG A 60 -1.99 -6.88 -4.53
N THR A 61 -3.30 -6.71 -4.38
CA THR A 61 -3.93 -5.40 -4.33
C THR A 61 -4.66 -5.20 -3.01
N LEU A 62 -4.33 -4.12 -2.29
CA LEU A 62 -5.03 -3.72 -1.06
C LEU A 62 -5.75 -2.39 -1.25
N TRP A 63 -6.98 -2.33 -0.77
CA TRP A 63 -7.75 -1.11 -0.72
C TRP A 63 -7.48 -0.36 0.59
N CYS A 64 -7.11 0.91 0.49
CA CYS A 64 -6.78 1.78 1.62
C CYS A 64 -7.54 3.09 1.54
N ALA A 65 -8.11 3.55 2.64
CA ALA A 65 -8.68 4.89 2.72
C ALA A 65 -7.60 5.97 2.52
N HIS A 66 -7.92 7.06 1.82
CA HIS A 66 -6.95 8.13 1.49
C HIS A 66 -6.24 8.76 2.70
N GLY A 67 -6.83 8.67 3.90
CA GLY A 67 -6.29 9.20 5.15
C GLY A 67 -5.82 8.13 6.14
N SER A 68 -5.71 6.87 5.72
CA SER A 68 -5.33 5.75 6.59
C SER A 68 -4.00 6.04 7.31
N PRO A 69 -3.87 5.77 8.62
CA PRO A 69 -2.59 5.86 9.32
C PRO A 69 -1.60 4.78 8.87
N ASN A 70 -2.07 3.73 8.20
CA ASN A 70 -1.24 2.66 7.63
C ASN A 70 -0.82 2.96 6.18
N LEU A 71 -0.93 4.21 5.73
CA LEU A 71 -0.54 4.63 4.39
C LEU A 71 0.31 5.91 4.49
N ARG A 72 1.49 5.90 3.85
CA ARG A 72 2.36 7.07 3.72
C ARG A 72 2.71 7.31 2.25
N ARG A 73 2.79 8.58 1.85
CA ARG A 73 3.24 8.96 0.51
C ARG A 73 4.76 8.92 0.50
N LEU A 74 5.34 8.37 -0.55
CA LEU A 74 6.77 8.51 -0.78
C LEU A 74 7.01 9.93 -1.33
N THR A 75 7.77 10.74 -0.60
CA THR A 75 8.29 12.01 -1.14
C THR A 75 9.53 11.69 -1.98
N ALA A 76 9.82 12.53 -2.98
CA ALA A 76 10.96 12.33 -3.87
C ALA A 76 12.31 12.24 -3.12
N GLU A 77 12.38 12.79 -1.91
CA GLU A 77 13.55 12.73 -1.02
C GLU A 77 13.81 11.33 -0.46
N THR A 78 12.82 10.43 -0.44
CA THR A 78 12.97 9.04 0.04
C THR A 78 13.46 8.09 -1.07
N LEU A 79 13.58 8.57 -2.31
CA LEU A 79 14.02 7.79 -3.47
C LEU A 79 15.45 8.13 -3.93
N ALA A 80 16.18 8.95 -3.17
CA ALA A 80 17.59 9.29 -3.36
C ALA A 80 18.47 8.54 -2.34
#